data_AF-A0A5J9TYT3-F1
#
_entry.id   AF-A0A5J9TYT3-F1
#
_cell.length_a   1.000
_cell.length_b   1.000
_cell.length_c   1.000
_cell.angle_alpha   90.00
_cell.angle_beta   90.00
_cell.angle_gamma   90.00
#
_symmetry.space_group_name_H-M   'P 1'
#
loop_
_entity.id
_entity.type
_entity.pdbx_description
1 polymer ?
#
loop_
_entity_poly.entity_id
_entity_poly.type
_entity_poly.pdbx_seq_one_letter_code
_entity_poly.pdbx_strand_id
1 'polypeptide(L)'
;MNELCDLKSVMCAFSGRLRTMVKQEKKKMSRKEALCIKLAEFPGGAEGFELVARFCYNNGRIPLCPSNLPLLHCAAVFLEMTEEVCACNLLAQAEAFVNGLFYWTWADVLTAVKSCEPFAAAADASGLLERLISALFSKITAGPETPTGGAAVGTPTNRSSSSCSSSPDTAGFARSSSTKTPESMKPCVGRGEWWFDDMTSLSPPTIEKVMRVLGCYGVENKNLILTRFLLHYLRAATRRPPCTEEGGGATTLAGLADTAVHGVALVGGTAFSCRGLFWVLRIVTAVGLSRECRHKLERLMGLMLDQATLDDLLVSGVDGGVYDVNLVMRLVRVFVSSEEDADAPSQRMRKVGRLIDKYLGEISPDQGLKVSKFLAVAESLPDSARECYDGVYRALDIYLESHPTLSLEDRTTLCRCLNYEKLTLEACKDLAKNRRIPPGVAVQALASQQSKLQITKHAKEGRSDPSQTPRRVVRASARTRSVDLSDGRGGSDEKEVLRLNLQRMQSRVVELERACKEMKGQMSKMAKGGRSFGSAASCHQAGGRGLPRLC
;
A
#
# COMPACT_ATOMS: atom_id res chain seq x y z
N MET A 1 25.88 25.02 -60.50
CA MET A 1 24.45 24.68 -60.74
C MET A 1 24.18 23.18 -60.92
N ASN A 2 25.12 22.38 -61.46
CA ASN A 2 24.83 20.96 -61.74
C ASN A 2 24.71 20.07 -60.49
N GLU A 3 25.57 20.24 -59.47
CA GLU A 3 25.53 19.40 -58.25
C GLU A 3 24.22 19.51 -57.45
N LEU A 4 23.53 20.65 -57.52
CA LEU A 4 22.21 20.88 -56.91
C LEU A 4 21.05 20.20 -57.66
N CYS A 5 21.28 19.67 -58.86
CA CYS A 5 20.32 18.84 -59.57
C CYS A 5 20.39 17.37 -59.12
N ASP A 6 21.59 16.83 -58.89
CA ASP A 6 21.77 15.45 -58.42
C ASP A 6 21.22 15.23 -57.01
N LEU A 7 21.45 16.20 -56.10
CA LEU A 7 20.93 16.18 -54.73
C LEU A 7 19.40 16.00 -54.65
N LYS A 8 18.66 16.48 -55.65
CA LYS A 8 17.20 16.33 -55.74
C LYS A 8 16.79 15.02 -56.40
N SER A 9 17.61 14.52 -57.33
CA SER A 9 17.39 13.26 -58.05
C SER A 9 17.43 12.07 -57.09
N VAL A 10 18.49 11.99 -56.28
CA VAL A 10 18.75 10.85 -55.37
C VAL A 10 17.59 10.62 -54.39
N MET A 11 17.18 11.63 -53.61
CA MET A 11 16.10 11.44 -52.63
C MET A 11 14.73 11.17 -53.29
N CYS A 12 14.45 11.73 -54.48
CA CYS A 12 13.23 11.43 -55.23
C CYS A 12 13.25 10.04 -55.88
N ALA A 13 14.41 9.39 -56.01
CA ALA A 13 14.50 8.00 -56.44
C ALA A 13 13.95 7.05 -55.36
N PHE A 14 14.12 7.36 -54.07
CA PHE A 14 13.69 6.51 -52.95
C PHE A 14 12.37 6.91 -52.28
N SER A 15 11.95 8.19 -52.33
CA SER A 15 10.70 8.66 -51.68
C SER A 15 9.58 8.98 -52.68
N GLY A 16 8.42 8.33 -52.52
CA GLY A 16 7.20 8.64 -53.27
C GLY A 16 6.67 10.04 -52.95
N ARG A 17 6.62 10.40 -51.67
CA ARG A 17 6.09 11.68 -51.20
C ARG A 17 6.92 12.86 -51.70
N LEU A 18 8.25 12.81 -51.58
CA LEU A 18 9.14 13.87 -52.09
C LEU A 18 9.04 14.00 -53.61
N ARG A 19 8.99 12.87 -54.34
CA ARG A 19 8.80 12.85 -55.80
C ARG A 19 7.49 13.57 -56.19
N THR A 20 6.43 13.40 -55.42
CA THR A 20 5.13 14.07 -55.63
C THR A 20 5.19 15.56 -55.27
N MET A 21 5.75 15.93 -54.11
CA MET A 21 5.89 17.33 -53.69
C MET A 21 6.76 18.13 -54.68
N VAL A 22 7.90 17.59 -55.12
CA VAL A 22 8.76 18.22 -56.15
C VAL A 22 8.00 18.43 -57.47
N LYS A 23 7.17 17.45 -57.90
CA LYS A 23 6.35 17.60 -59.11
C LYS A 23 5.29 18.68 -58.96
N GLN A 24 4.69 18.85 -57.78
CA GLN A 24 3.69 19.88 -57.52
C GLN A 24 4.29 21.28 -57.50
N GLU A 25 5.38 21.50 -56.75
CA GLU A 25 6.02 22.83 -56.69
C GLU A 25 6.62 23.26 -58.03
N LYS A 26 7.20 22.32 -58.81
CA LYS A 26 7.63 22.58 -60.19
C LYS A 26 6.50 23.01 -61.14
N LYS A 27 5.24 22.67 -60.85
CA LYS A 27 4.07 23.15 -61.63
C LYS A 27 3.61 24.54 -61.23
N LYS A 28 3.86 24.96 -59.98
CA LYS A 28 3.45 26.28 -59.45
C LYS A 28 4.46 27.38 -59.78
N MET A 29 5.76 27.07 -59.84
CA MET A 29 6.81 28.06 -60.03
C MET A 29 6.99 28.51 -61.48
N SER A 30 6.90 29.83 -61.72
CA SER A 30 7.53 30.46 -62.88
C SER A 30 9.06 30.50 -62.71
N ARG A 31 9.81 30.35 -63.80
CA ARG A 31 11.24 30.02 -63.76
C ARG A 31 12.12 31.16 -63.20
N LYS A 32 12.56 31.05 -61.93
CA LYS A 32 13.96 31.32 -61.49
C LYS A 32 14.25 31.09 -59.99
N GLU A 33 13.25 30.90 -59.15
CA GLU A 33 13.47 30.75 -57.69
C GLU A 33 13.99 29.36 -57.28
N ALA A 34 14.51 29.26 -56.05
CA ALA A 34 14.96 28.00 -55.48
C ALA A 34 13.77 27.20 -54.91
N LEU A 35 13.54 25.98 -55.44
CA LEU A 35 12.57 25.02 -54.89
C LEU A 35 12.82 24.78 -53.39
N CYS A 36 11.91 25.25 -52.55
CA CYS A 36 11.88 24.99 -51.11
C CYS A 36 10.75 24.01 -50.79
N ILE A 37 11.05 22.94 -50.05
CA ILE A 37 10.07 21.96 -49.59
C ILE A 37 10.07 21.96 -48.07
N LYS A 38 8.91 22.23 -47.47
CA LYS A 38 8.71 22.19 -46.02
C LYS A 38 8.11 20.84 -45.63
N LEU A 39 8.85 20.06 -44.84
CA LEU A 39 8.38 18.84 -44.21
C LEU A 39 7.97 19.18 -42.77
N ALA A 40 6.72 19.60 -42.59
CA ALA A 40 6.15 19.80 -41.26
C ALA A 40 6.04 18.44 -40.55
N GLU A 41 6.28 18.43 -39.23
CA GLU A 41 6.09 17.26 -38.35
C GLU A 41 6.83 16.00 -38.81
N PHE A 42 8.03 16.17 -39.39
CA PHE A 42 8.88 15.04 -39.76
C PHE A 42 9.29 14.23 -38.50
N PRO A 43 9.14 12.89 -38.48
CA PRO A 43 9.53 12.06 -37.34
C PRO A 43 11.00 12.27 -36.95
N GLY A 44 11.26 12.62 -35.68
CA GLY A 44 12.60 12.97 -35.19
C GLY A 44 13.25 14.20 -35.83
N GLY A 45 12.46 15.06 -36.51
CA GLY A 45 12.90 16.34 -37.05
C GLY A 45 14.12 16.25 -37.98
N ALA A 46 15.13 17.07 -37.71
CA ALA A 46 16.35 17.14 -38.51
C ALA A 46 17.18 15.85 -38.46
N GLU A 47 17.27 15.21 -37.29
CA GLU A 47 18.04 13.96 -37.10
C GLU A 47 17.43 12.81 -37.90
N GLY A 48 16.09 12.64 -37.83
CA GLY A 48 15.39 11.65 -38.64
C GLY A 48 15.58 11.87 -40.14
N PHE A 49 15.54 13.13 -40.58
CA PHE A 49 15.77 13.47 -41.99
C PHE A 49 17.22 13.21 -42.42
N GLU A 50 18.20 13.49 -41.56
CA GLU A 50 19.61 13.19 -41.81
C GLU A 50 19.85 11.67 -42.00
N LEU A 51 19.25 10.84 -41.14
CA LEU A 51 19.37 9.38 -41.24
C LEU A 51 18.77 8.86 -42.55
N VAL A 52 17.60 9.37 -42.97
CA VAL A 52 17.03 9.01 -44.28
C VAL A 52 17.88 9.54 -45.44
N ALA A 53 18.44 10.74 -45.33
CA ALA A 53 19.34 11.27 -46.35
C ALA A 53 20.58 10.36 -46.49
N ARG A 54 21.21 9.93 -45.39
CA ARG A 54 22.32 8.96 -45.40
C ARG A 54 21.94 7.66 -46.10
N PHE A 55 20.76 7.10 -45.84
CA PHE A 55 20.27 5.93 -46.57
C PHE A 55 20.19 6.18 -48.09
N CYS A 56 19.57 7.29 -48.51
CA CYS A 56 19.41 7.66 -49.92
C CYS A 56 20.77 7.84 -50.63
N TYR A 57 21.72 8.55 -50.01
CA TYR A 57 23.06 8.81 -50.59
C TYR A 57 23.98 7.60 -50.56
N ASN A 58 23.75 6.63 -49.69
CA ASN A 58 24.53 5.39 -49.59
C ASN A 58 23.89 4.24 -50.39
N ASN A 59 23.30 4.55 -51.56
CA ASN A 59 22.62 3.59 -52.45
C ASN A 59 21.60 2.67 -51.75
N GLY A 60 20.79 3.24 -50.86
CA GLY A 60 19.74 2.51 -50.15
C GLY A 60 20.28 1.54 -49.10
N ARG A 61 21.36 1.92 -48.39
CA ARG A 61 21.96 1.11 -47.33
C ARG A 61 22.21 1.93 -46.07
N ILE A 62 21.72 1.46 -44.93
CA ILE A 62 22.03 2.01 -43.61
C ILE A 62 22.09 0.87 -42.58
N PRO A 63 23.04 0.86 -41.62
CA PRO A 63 23.01 -0.12 -40.55
C PRO A 63 21.80 0.13 -39.64
N LEU A 64 20.91 -0.86 -39.57
CA LEU A 64 19.76 -0.85 -38.66
C LEU A 64 20.17 -1.45 -37.30
N CYS A 65 19.76 -0.78 -36.22
CA CYS A 65 19.92 -1.24 -34.85
C CYS A 65 18.71 -0.82 -34.01
N PRO A 66 18.49 -1.42 -32.82
CA PRO A 66 17.29 -1.16 -32.01
C PRO A 66 17.07 0.32 -31.66
N SER A 67 18.12 1.13 -31.53
CA SER A 67 17.99 2.56 -31.21
C SER A 67 17.64 3.45 -32.42
N ASN A 68 18.07 3.12 -33.63
CA ASN A 68 17.80 3.95 -34.83
C ASN A 68 16.61 3.45 -35.66
N LEU A 69 16.26 2.17 -35.53
CA LEU A 69 15.22 1.53 -36.32
C LEU A 69 13.85 2.22 -36.20
N PRO A 70 13.34 2.58 -35.00
CA PRO A 70 11.98 3.11 -34.92
C PRO A 70 11.84 4.47 -35.59
N LEU A 71 12.90 5.30 -35.50
CA LEU A 71 12.97 6.59 -36.20
C LEU A 71 13.00 6.39 -37.72
N LEU A 72 13.88 5.49 -38.21
CA LEU A 72 13.98 5.16 -39.63
C LEU A 72 12.68 4.57 -40.19
N HIS A 73 12.01 3.69 -39.46
CA HIS A 73 10.71 3.12 -39.83
C HIS A 73 9.64 4.22 -39.95
N CYS A 74 9.50 5.07 -38.93
CA CYS A 74 8.51 6.17 -38.95
C CYS A 74 8.80 7.17 -40.09
N ALA A 75 10.07 7.51 -40.31
CA ALA A 75 10.49 8.39 -41.38
C ALA A 75 10.26 7.78 -42.78
N ALA A 76 10.48 6.47 -42.95
CA ALA A 76 10.21 5.73 -44.18
C ALA A 76 8.71 5.67 -44.51
N VAL A 77 7.86 5.43 -43.50
CA VAL A 77 6.39 5.53 -43.64
C VAL A 77 6.00 6.95 -44.03
N PHE A 78 6.47 7.97 -43.31
CA PHE A 78 6.15 9.37 -43.58
C PHE A 78 6.54 9.81 -45.01
N LEU A 79 7.63 9.27 -45.56
CA LEU A 79 8.15 9.61 -46.88
C LEU A 79 7.68 8.70 -48.02
N GLU A 80 6.82 7.72 -47.74
CA GLU A 80 6.37 6.72 -48.72
C GLU A 80 7.58 6.02 -49.38
N MET A 81 8.51 5.52 -48.57
CA MET A 81 9.71 4.81 -49.03
C MET A 81 9.43 3.31 -49.16
N THR A 82 8.45 2.98 -50.01
CA THR A 82 7.94 1.62 -50.27
C THR A 82 8.69 0.94 -51.42
N GLU A 83 8.45 -0.36 -51.61
CA GLU A 83 9.04 -1.13 -52.73
C GLU A 83 8.50 -0.70 -54.11
N GLU A 84 7.31 -0.10 -54.15
CA GLU A 84 6.73 0.50 -55.37
C GLU A 84 7.58 1.65 -55.93
N VAL A 85 8.39 2.29 -55.07
CA VAL A 85 9.22 3.44 -55.42
C VAL A 85 10.63 3.02 -55.83
N CYS A 86 11.19 2.01 -55.15
CA CYS A 86 12.51 1.42 -55.38
C CYS A 86 12.56 0.01 -54.72
N ALA A 87 13.17 -0.99 -55.36
CA ALA A 87 13.28 -2.33 -54.77
C ALA A 87 14.14 -2.34 -53.48
N CYS A 88 13.77 -3.14 -52.48
CA CYS A 88 14.44 -3.21 -51.18
C CYS A 88 14.58 -1.84 -50.49
N ASN A 89 13.55 -1.01 -50.55
CA ASN A 89 13.56 0.35 -49.98
C ASN A 89 13.61 0.35 -48.43
N LEU A 90 13.81 1.53 -47.82
CA LEU A 90 14.00 1.67 -46.38
C LEU A 90 12.87 1.06 -45.55
N LEU A 91 11.60 1.19 -45.97
CA LEU A 91 10.48 0.61 -45.23
C LEU A 91 10.55 -0.92 -45.20
N ALA A 92 10.82 -1.56 -46.34
CA ALA A 92 10.95 -3.02 -46.43
C ALA A 92 12.15 -3.54 -45.63
N GLN A 93 13.28 -2.83 -45.64
CA GLN A 93 14.44 -3.16 -44.80
C GLN A 93 14.10 -3.04 -43.30
N ALA A 94 13.41 -1.96 -42.91
CA ALA A 94 12.98 -1.75 -41.53
C ALA A 94 11.95 -2.81 -41.07
N GLU A 95 10.95 -3.12 -41.89
CA GLU A 95 9.94 -4.15 -41.59
C GLU A 95 10.57 -5.54 -41.47
N ALA A 96 11.49 -5.91 -42.36
CA ALA A 96 12.24 -7.16 -42.26
C ALA A 96 13.04 -7.25 -40.93
N PHE A 97 13.61 -6.14 -40.48
CA PHE A 97 14.33 -6.08 -39.20
C PHE A 97 13.38 -6.13 -37.98
N VAL A 98 12.20 -5.50 -38.06
CA VAL A 98 11.12 -5.59 -37.04
C VAL A 98 10.54 -7.01 -36.97
N ASN A 99 10.43 -7.72 -38.10
CA ASN A 99 10.00 -9.13 -38.11
C ASN A 99 10.98 -10.04 -37.35
N GLY A 100 12.23 -9.60 -37.15
CA GLY A 100 13.23 -10.25 -36.30
C GLY A 100 13.06 -10.05 -34.79
N LEU A 101 12.03 -9.30 -34.32
CA LEU A 101 11.84 -8.93 -32.90
C LEU A 101 11.91 -10.09 -31.90
N PHE A 102 11.52 -11.31 -32.31
CA PHE A 102 11.61 -12.50 -31.46
C PHE A 102 13.04 -12.78 -30.94
N TYR A 103 14.04 -12.52 -31.79
CA TYR A 103 15.46 -12.79 -31.52
C TYR A 103 16.17 -11.67 -30.75
N TRP A 104 15.50 -10.54 -30.50
CA TRP A 104 16.08 -9.41 -29.78
C TRP A 104 16.20 -9.70 -28.29
N THR A 105 17.19 -9.11 -27.62
CA THR A 105 17.28 -9.16 -26.17
C THR A 105 16.26 -8.21 -25.52
N TRP A 106 15.98 -8.40 -24.23
CA TRP A 106 15.18 -7.45 -23.44
C TRP A 106 15.70 -6.01 -23.56
N ALA A 107 17.02 -5.82 -23.49
CA ALA A 107 17.64 -4.50 -23.58
C ALA A 107 17.45 -3.85 -24.96
N ASP A 108 17.49 -4.63 -26.04
CA ASP A 108 17.24 -4.15 -27.41
C ASP A 108 15.81 -3.63 -27.56
N VAL A 109 14.81 -4.42 -27.13
CA VAL A 109 13.40 -4.04 -27.24
C VAL A 109 13.10 -2.81 -26.37
N LEU A 110 13.64 -2.76 -25.15
CA LEU A 110 13.49 -1.59 -24.26
C LEU A 110 14.14 -0.33 -24.84
N THR A 111 15.32 -0.46 -25.46
CA THR A 111 16.01 0.64 -26.16
C THR A 111 15.16 1.16 -27.33
N ALA A 112 14.53 0.27 -28.10
CA ALA A 112 13.66 0.67 -29.19
C ALA A 112 12.39 1.37 -28.71
N VAL A 113 11.71 0.84 -27.68
CA VAL A 113 10.53 1.50 -27.07
C VAL A 113 10.89 2.89 -26.56
N LYS A 114 12.06 3.03 -25.92
CA LYS A 114 12.54 4.33 -25.44
C LYS A 114 12.90 5.30 -26.57
N SER A 115 13.48 4.79 -27.67
CA SER A 115 13.81 5.65 -28.82
C SER A 115 12.56 6.22 -29.53
N CYS A 116 11.38 5.63 -29.36
CA CYS A 116 10.12 6.16 -29.89
C CYS A 116 9.63 7.44 -29.20
N GLU A 117 10.07 7.74 -27.98
CA GLU A 117 9.49 8.82 -27.15
C GLU A 117 9.47 10.22 -27.82
N PRO A 118 10.54 10.68 -28.52
CA PRO A 118 10.55 11.98 -29.19
C PRO A 118 9.61 12.10 -30.41
N PHE A 119 9.07 10.99 -30.90
CA PHE A 119 8.16 10.95 -32.05
C PHE A 119 6.99 9.97 -31.82
N ALA A 120 6.54 9.83 -30.57
CA ALA A 120 5.59 8.81 -30.14
C ALA A 120 4.31 8.77 -31.00
N ALA A 121 3.77 9.93 -31.40
CA ALA A 121 2.60 10.03 -32.26
C ALA A 121 2.80 9.37 -33.64
N ALA A 122 4.00 9.47 -34.24
CA ALA A 122 4.31 8.81 -35.50
C ALA A 122 4.53 7.31 -35.33
N ALA A 123 5.18 6.89 -34.24
CA ALA A 123 5.41 5.47 -33.92
C ALA A 123 4.12 4.72 -33.56
N ASP A 124 3.15 5.42 -32.97
CA ASP A 124 1.79 4.94 -32.76
C ASP A 124 1.00 4.86 -34.08
N ALA A 125 1.01 5.91 -34.89
CA ALA A 125 0.32 5.94 -36.18
C ALA A 125 0.82 4.86 -37.15
N SER A 126 2.09 4.45 -37.06
CA SER A 126 2.67 3.36 -37.86
C SER A 126 2.50 1.96 -37.24
N GLY A 127 1.78 1.82 -36.13
CA GLY A 127 1.62 0.55 -35.40
C GLY A 127 2.94 -0.10 -34.96
N LEU A 128 4.04 0.66 -34.87
CA LEU A 128 5.34 0.12 -34.48
C LEU A 128 5.46 0.04 -32.96
N LEU A 129 5.04 1.09 -32.25
CA LEU A 129 5.13 1.13 -30.79
C LEU A 129 4.33 -0.01 -30.14
N GLU A 130 3.16 -0.34 -30.69
CA GLU A 130 2.35 -1.47 -30.23
C GLU A 130 3.03 -2.84 -30.43
N ARG A 131 3.70 -3.06 -31.57
CA ARG A 131 4.51 -4.27 -31.82
C ARG A 131 5.69 -4.38 -30.84
N LEU A 132 6.38 -3.27 -30.57
CA LEU A 132 7.49 -3.21 -29.62
C LEU A 132 7.02 -3.46 -28.18
N ILE A 133 5.90 -2.88 -27.76
CA ILE A 133 5.28 -3.13 -26.43
C ILE A 133 4.83 -4.59 -26.30
N SER A 134 4.25 -5.17 -27.36
CA SER A 134 3.89 -6.60 -27.39
C SER A 134 5.11 -7.50 -27.23
N ALA A 135 6.26 -7.11 -27.82
CA ALA A 135 7.52 -7.82 -27.65
C ALA A 135 8.12 -7.67 -26.23
N LEU A 136 7.98 -6.50 -25.57
CA LEU A 136 8.34 -6.38 -24.15
C LEU A 136 7.51 -7.35 -23.30
N PHE A 137 6.20 -7.43 -23.54
CA PHE A 137 5.32 -8.29 -22.76
C PHE A 137 5.61 -9.79 -22.97
N SER A 138 5.88 -10.22 -24.20
CA SER A 138 6.24 -11.62 -24.45
C SER A 138 7.56 -12.02 -23.77
N LYS A 139 8.54 -11.10 -23.68
CA LYS A 139 9.77 -11.31 -22.90
C LYS A 139 9.50 -11.34 -21.39
N ILE A 140 8.62 -10.48 -20.86
CA ILE A 140 8.20 -10.53 -19.45
C ILE A 140 7.54 -11.88 -19.12
N THR A 141 6.67 -12.41 -19.98
CA THR A 141 5.99 -13.70 -19.73
C THR A 141 6.89 -14.92 -19.95
N ALA A 142 7.91 -14.83 -20.80
CA ALA A 142 8.95 -15.85 -20.95
C ALA A 142 9.87 -15.98 -19.72
N GLY A 143 9.97 -14.91 -18.92
CA GLY A 143 10.88 -14.83 -17.77
C GLY A 143 12.29 -14.33 -18.15
N PRO A 144 13.18 -14.14 -17.17
CA PRO A 144 14.55 -13.72 -17.45
C PRO A 144 15.25 -14.79 -18.29
N GLU A 145 15.84 -14.39 -19.42
CA GLU A 145 16.44 -15.33 -20.36
C GLU A 145 17.64 -16.05 -19.74
N THR A 146 17.43 -17.27 -19.26
CA THR A 146 18.52 -18.20 -19.01
C THR A 146 19.10 -18.61 -20.36
N PRO A 147 20.38 -18.30 -20.67
CA PRO A 147 20.97 -18.68 -21.94
C PRO A 147 20.93 -20.21 -22.10
N THR A 148 20.30 -20.66 -23.18
CA THR A 148 19.80 -22.03 -23.30
C THR A 148 20.90 -23.06 -23.49
N GLY A 149 20.79 -24.17 -22.75
CA GLY A 149 21.54 -25.40 -23.00
C GLY A 149 20.64 -26.62 -22.85
N GLY A 150 20.07 -27.09 -23.96
CA GLY A 150 19.34 -28.37 -24.03
C GLY A 150 17.81 -28.28 -23.98
N ALA A 151 17.15 -29.09 -24.80
CA ALA A 151 15.70 -29.13 -24.98
C ALA A 151 14.97 -29.91 -23.87
N ALA A 152 13.72 -29.52 -23.58
CA ALA A 152 12.68 -30.45 -23.10
C ALA A 152 11.26 -29.95 -23.40
N VAL A 153 10.40 -30.91 -23.74
CA VAL A 153 8.98 -30.78 -24.08
C VAL A 153 8.13 -30.31 -22.89
N GLY A 154 7.07 -29.56 -23.18
CA GLY A 154 6.31 -28.77 -22.22
C GLY A 154 5.46 -29.46 -21.15
N THR A 155 5.14 -28.69 -20.12
CA THR A 155 3.91 -28.78 -19.30
C THR A 155 3.74 -27.45 -18.54
N PRO A 156 2.53 -26.85 -18.45
CA PRO A 156 2.34 -25.60 -17.71
C PRO A 156 2.26 -25.88 -16.19
N THR A 157 3.28 -25.49 -15.42
CA THR A 157 3.23 -25.57 -13.96
C THR A 157 2.67 -24.29 -13.35
N ASN A 158 1.44 -24.40 -12.85
CA ASN A 158 0.74 -23.38 -12.09
C ASN A 158 1.54 -22.98 -10.83
N ARG A 159 2.13 -21.78 -10.79
CA ARG A 159 2.78 -21.24 -9.59
C ARG A 159 1.81 -20.37 -8.80
N SER A 160 0.92 -21.02 -8.06
CA SER A 160 0.13 -20.34 -7.04
C SER A 160 1.00 -19.85 -5.88
N SER A 161 0.59 -18.72 -5.34
CA SER A 161 1.07 -18.07 -4.10
C SER A 161 1.55 -19.04 -3.00
N SER A 162 2.80 -18.88 -2.56
CA SER A 162 3.29 -19.49 -1.32
C SER A 162 2.82 -18.68 -0.10
N SER A 163 1.64 -19.01 0.41
CA SER A 163 1.27 -18.69 1.80
C SER A 163 2.21 -19.45 2.75
N CYS A 164 2.79 -18.76 3.75
CA CYS A 164 3.45 -19.43 4.86
C CYS A 164 2.72 -19.14 6.18
N SER A 165 1.98 -20.13 6.64
CA SER A 165 1.41 -20.21 7.99
C SER A 165 2.50 -20.50 9.02
N SER A 166 2.21 -20.16 10.27
CA SER A 166 3.14 -20.17 11.40
C SER A 166 3.32 -21.54 12.09
N SER A 167 4.58 -21.89 12.39
CA SER A 167 5.06 -22.65 13.58
C SER A 167 4.68 -24.14 13.73
N PRO A 168 5.41 -24.98 14.53
CA PRO A 168 6.22 -24.62 15.72
C PRO A 168 7.65 -25.21 15.89
N ASP A 169 8.39 -24.60 16.83
CA ASP A 169 9.47 -25.05 17.75
C ASP A 169 10.31 -26.32 17.41
N THR A 170 11.63 -26.36 17.64
CA THR A 170 12.25 -26.18 18.98
C THR A 170 13.78 -25.92 18.95
N ALA A 171 14.27 -25.18 19.97
CA ALA A 171 15.63 -25.17 20.54
C ALA A 171 16.87 -24.69 19.71
N GLY A 172 17.34 -23.49 20.05
CA GLY A 172 18.72 -23.01 19.79
C GLY A 172 19.00 -21.72 20.58
N PHE A 173 19.91 -21.76 21.56
CA PHE A 173 20.11 -20.66 22.53
C PHE A 173 20.83 -19.43 21.95
N ALA A 174 20.28 -18.24 22.18
CA ALA A 174 21.03 -17.00 22.40
C ALA A 174 20.20 -16.00 23.23
N ARG A 175 20.81 -15.37 24.25
CA ARG A 175 20.15 -14.35 25.10
C ARG A 175 20.76 -12.96 24.87
N SER A 176 19.87 -12.00 24.57
CA SER A 176 19.83 -10.62 25.08
C SER A 176 21.06 -9.70 24.98
N SER A 177 20.89 -8.56 24.30
CA SER A 177 20.88 -7.25 24.99
C SER A 177 20.15 -6.18 24.15
N SER A 178 19.72 -5.09 24.79
CA SER A 178 18.90 -4.04 24.19
C SER A 178 19.68 -2.72 24.00
N THR A 179 19.79 -2.25 22.76
CA THR A 179 20.06 -0.83 22.44
C THR A 179 19.35 -0.41 21.15
N LYS A 180 19.01 0.87 21.06
CA LYS A 180 18.12 1.47 20.06
C LYS A 180 18.69 1.44 18.63
N THR A 181 17.88 1.02 17.66
CA THR A 181 17.78 1.62 16.32
C THR A 181 16.32 1.53 15.85
N PRO A 182 15.77 2.54 15.15
CA PRO A 182 14.48 2.37 14.47
C PRO A 182 14.69 1.40 13.30
N GLU A 183 13.87 0.35 13.21
CA GLU A 183 13.96 -0.60 12.11
C GLU A 183 13.71 0.09 10.78
N SER A 184 14.68 -0.01 9.88
CA SER A 184 14.59 0.56 8.53
C SER A 184 13.35 0.02 7.82
N MET A 185 12.44 0.93 7.45
CA MET A 185 11.21 0.64 6.74
C MET A 185 11.46 -0.20 5.48
N LYS A 186 11.33 -1.53 5.55
CA LYS A 186 11.18 -2.39 4.38
C LYS A 186 9.76 -2.20 3.83
N PRO A 187 9.58 -1.62 2.63
CA PRO A 187 8.25 -1.46 2.06
C PRO A 187 7.63 -2.83 1.71
N CYS A 188 6.30 -2.90 1.64
CA CYS A 188 5.56 -4.12 1.31
C CYS A 188 5.80 -4.64 -0.13
N VAL A 189 6.58 -3.91 -0.94
CA VAL A 189 7.15 -4.42 -2.19
C VAL A 189 8.34 -5.32 -1.85
N GLY A 190 8.05 -6.57 -1.51
CA GLY A 190 9.06 -7.63 -1.58
C GLY A 190 9.73 -7.63 -2.96
N ARG A 191 11.05 -7.91 -2.98
CA ARG A 191 11.99 -7.78 -4.11
C ARG A 191 11.25 -7.79 -5.46
N GLY A 192 11.22 -6.63 -6.11
CA GLY A 192 10.42 -6.42 -7.33
C GLY A 192 10.76 -7.42 -8.43
N GLU A 193 9.85 -7.60 -9.39
CA GLU A 193 10.18 -8.38 -10.58
C GLU A 193 11.40 -7.76 -11.26
N TRP A 194 12.24 -8.61 -11.86
CA TRP A 194 13.54 -8.22 -12.42
C TRP A 194 13.48 -7.05 -13.42
N TRP A 195 12.34 -6.85 -14.08
CA TRP A 195 12.09 -5.82 -15.09
C TRP A 195 11.55 -4.49 -14.52
N PHE A 196 11.17 -4.43 -13.24
CA PHE A 196 10.49 -3.25 -12.66
C PHE A 196 11.37 -2.00 -12.72
N ASP A 197 12.66 -2.11 -12.38
CA ASP A 197 13.60 -0.99 -12.36
C ASP A 197 13.88 -0.47 -13.78
N ASP A 198 14.13 -1.37 -14.73
CA ASP A 198 14.38 -1.07 -16.14
C ASP A 198 13.25 -0.26 -16.77
N MET A 199 12.00 -0.67 -16.54
CA MET A 199 10.81 0.03 -17.02
C MET A 199 10.58 1.39 -16.36
N THR A 200 11.20 1.70 -15.21
CA THR A 200 11.14 3.07 -14.64
C THR A 200 11.90 4.10 -15.48
N SER A 201 12.72 3.66 -16.44
CA SER A 201 13.48 4.53 -17.33
C SER A 201 12.66 5.14 -18.48
N LEU A 202 11.40 4.69 -18.65
CA LEU A 202 10.42 5.17 -19.63
C LEU A 202 9.57 6.33 -19.07
N SER A 203 9.14 7.23 -19.95
CA SER A 203 8.27 8.36 -19.61
C SER A 203 6.84 7.93 -19.23
N PRO A 204 6.08 8.77 -18.50
CA PRO A 204 4.72 8.42 -18.09
C PRO A 204 3.77 8.10 -19.26
N PRO A 205 3.76 8.87 -20.40
CA PRO A 205 2.93 8.53 -21.55
C PRO A 205 3.23 7.16 -22.15
N THR A 206 4.51 6.77 -22.20
CA THR A 206 4.92 5.43 -22.67
C THR A 206 4.38 4.34 -21.75
N ILE A 207 4.48 4.51 -20.42
CA ILE A 207 3.89 3.55 -19.47
C ILE A 207 2.36 3.50 -19.57
N GLU A 208 1.71 4.64 -19.79
CA GLU A 208 0.27 4.72 -20.02
C GLU A 208 -0.14 3.95 -21.29
N LYS A 209 0.63 4.09 -22.38
CA LYS A 209 0.47 3.32 -23.61
C LYS A 209 0.66 1.81 -23.37
N VAL A 210 1.69 1.42 -22.62
CA VAL A 210 1.93 0.02 -22.22
C VAL A 210 0.71 -0.55 -21.49
N MET A 211 0.18 0.16 -20.49
CA MET A 211 -1.00 -0.30 -19.74
C MET A 211 -2.26 -0.44 -20.64
N ARG A 212 -2.42 0.43 -21.65
CA ARG A 212 -3.52 0.34 -22.62
C ARG A 212 -3.38 -0.85 -23.57
N VAL A 213 -2.20 -1.07 -24.16
CA VAL A 213 -1.94 -2.21 -25.06
C VAL A 213 -2.14 -3.55 -24.33
N LEU A 214 -1.86 -3.59 -23.02
CA LEU A 214 -2.10 -4.76 -22.17
C LEU A 214 -3.54 -4.92 -21.67
N GLY A 215 -4.48 -4.06 -22.07
CA GLY A 215 -5.89 -4.11 -21.59
C GLY A 215 -6.00 -4.01 -20.07
N CYS A 216 -5.10 -3.24 -19.43
CA CYS A 216 -4.96 -3.12 -17.99
C CYS A 216 -4.95 -1.64 -17.54
N TYR A 217 -5.58 -0.74 -18.30
CA TYR A 217 -5.67 0.68 -17.96
C TYR A 217 -7.00 1.00 -17.24
N GLY A 218 -6.98 1.94 -16.30
CA GLY A 218 -8.16 2.33 -15.50
C GLY A 218 -8.82 1.14 -14.80
N VAL A 219 -10.15 1.00 -14.99
CA VAL A 219 -10.99 -0.06 -14.41
C VAL A 219 -10.63 -1.47 -14.85
N GLU A 220 -9.91 -1.64 -15.97
CA GLU A 220 -9.59 -2.94 -16.54
C GLU A 220 -8.44 -3.64 -15.82
N ASN A 221 -7.66 -2.89 -15.02
CA ASN A 221 -6.51 -3.39 -14.28
C ASN A 221 -6.89 -4.43 -13.21
N LYS A 222 -6.95 -5.70 -13.60
CA LYS A 222 -7.15 -6.86 -12.73
C LYS A 222 -5.84 -7.56 -12.35
N ASN A 223 -4.71 -7.10 -12.90
CA ASN A 223 -3.43 -7.79 -12.79
C ASN A 223 -2.62 -7.26 -11.58
N LEU A 224 -2.42 -8.12 -10.58
CA LEU A 224 -1.69 -7.75 -9.36
C LEU A 224 -0.20 -7.43 -9.63
N ILE A 225 0.44 -8.08 -10.61
CA ILE A 225 1.85 -7.82 -10.95
C ILE A 225 1.97 -6.43 -11.57
N LEU A 226 1.12 -6.09 -12.53
CA LEU A 226 1.08 -4.75 -13.14
C LEU A 226 0.67 -3.67 -12.12
N THR A 227 -0.23 -3.99 -11.19
CA THR A 227 -0.58 -3.09 -10.08
C THR A 227 0.62 -2.82 -9.16
N ARG A 228 1.41 -3.85 -8.80
CA ARG A 228 2.66 -3.70 -8.04
C ARG A 228 3.71 -2.91 -8.83
N PHE A 229 3.80 -3.13 -10.15
CA PHE A 229 4.65 -2.35 -11.03
C PHE A 229 4.26 -0.86 -11.05
N LEU A 230 2.99 -0.52 -11.22
CA LEU A 230 2.54 0.88 -11.20
C LEU A 230 2.85 1.56 -9.87
N LEU A 231 2.62 0.89 -8.73
CA LEU A 231 2.99 1.42 -7.41
C LEU A 231 4.51 1.62 -7.26
N HIS A 232 5.32 0.75 -7.88
CA HIS A 232 6.77 0.92 -7.96
C HIS A 232 7.16 2.12 -8.82
N TYR A 233 6.58 2.22 -10.02
CA TYR A 233 6.81 3.32 -10.97
C TYR A 233 6.45 4.68 -10.37
N LEU A 234 5.26 4.80 -9.77
CA LEU A 234 4.78 6.04 -9.12
C LEU A 234 5.67 6.45 -7.93
N ARG A 235 6.20 5.47 -7.17
CA ARG A 235 7.20 5.71 -6.13
C ARG A 235 8.55 6.17 -6.68
N ALA A 236 8.96 5.70 -7.86
CA ALA A 236 10.18 6.17 -8.53
C ALA A 236 9.98 7.58 -9.10
N ALA A 237 8.83 7.84 -9.72
CA ALA A 237 8.46 9.14 -10.27
C ALA A 237 8.41 10.24 -9.18
N THR A 238 7.76 9.99 -8.03
CA THR A 238 7.70 10.93 -6.89
C THR A 238 9.04 11.26 -6.23
N ARG A 239 10.11 10.54 -6.58
CA ARG A 239 11.49 10.80 -6.10
C ARG A 239 12.33 11.61 -7.08
N ARG A 240 11.87 11.78 -8.32
CA ARG A 240 12.54 12.64 -9.31
C ARG A 240 12.24 14.10 -8.97
N PRO A 241 13.20 15.03 -9.12
CA PRO A 241 12.88 16.44 -9.06
C PRO A 241 11.82 16.77 -10.14
N PRO A 242 10.93 17.73 -9.91
CA PRO A 242 9.98 18.16 -10.92
C PRO A 242 10.72 18.77 -12.11
N CYS A 243 10.92 17.98 -13.16
CA CYS A 243 11.39 18.48 -14.44
C CYS A 243 10.36 19.46 -15.01
N THR A 244 10.84 20.53 -15.65
CA THR A 244 10.05 21.65 -16.16
C THR A 244 9.28 21.30 -17.45
N GLU A 245 8.58 20.16 -17.48
CA GLU A 245 7.73 19.77 -18.60
C GLU A 245 6.29 20.28 -18.38
N GLU A 246 5.87 21.20 -19.23
CA GLU A 246 4.61 21.92 -19.10
C GLU A 246 3.39 20.99 -19.27
N GLY A 247 2.54 20.93 -18.24
CA GLY A 247 1.13 20.50 -18.31
C GLY A 247 0.83 19.00 -18.50
N GLY A 248 1.57 18.28 -19.34
CA GLY A 248 1.18 16.93 -19.78
C GLY A 248 1.45 15.79 -18.78
N GLY A 249 2.67 15.74 -18.22
CA GLY A 249 3.14 14.60 -17.44
C GLY A 249 2.37 14.36 -16.14
N ALA A 250 1.92 15.42 -15.47
CA ALA A 250 1.16 15.34 -14.22
C ALA A 250 -0.20 14.63 -14.41
N THR A 251 -0.93 14.96 -15.49
CA THR A 251 -2.23 14.36 -15.80
C THR A 251 -2.10 12.87 -16.12
N THR A 252 -1.06 12.48 -16.85
CA THR A 252 -0.76 11.07 -17.13
C THR A 252 -0.42 10.29 -15.85
N LEU A 253 0.44 10.86 -15.00
CA LEU A 253 0.80 10.23 -13.73
C LEU A 253 -0.41 10.06 -12.79
N ALA A 254 -1.35 11.01 -12.79
CA ALA A 254 -2.63 10.88 -12.09
C ALA A 254 -3.49 9.73 -12.65
N GLY A 255 -3.59 9.58 -13.98
CA GLY A 255 -4.29 8.44 -14.62
C GLY A 255 -3.65 7.08 -14.31
N LEU A 256 -2.32 7.03 -14.21
CA LEU A 256 -1.59 5.84 -13.75
C LEU A 256 -1.82 5.55 -12.25
N ALA A 257 -1.92 6.58 -11.41
CA ALA A 257 -2.26 6.44 -9.99
C ALA A 257 -3.68 5.90 -9.79
N ASP A 258 -4.65 6.40 -10.54
CA ASP A 258 -6.02 5.88 -10.59
C ASP A 258 -6.04 4.42 -11.04
N THR A 259 -5.35 4.09 -12.14
CA THR A 259 -5.20 2.70 -12.64
C THR A 259 -4.60 1.76 -11.58
N ALA A 260 -3.60 2.22 -10.83
CA ALA A 260 -3.04 1.45 -9.71
C ALA A 260 -4.07 1.24 -8.59
N VAL A 261 -4.84 2.27 -8.23
CA VAL A 261 -5.89 2.16 -7.21
C VAL A 261 -7.06 1.28 -7.65
N HIS A 262 -7.41 1.21 -8.93
CA HIS A 262 -8.38 0.23 -9.43
C HIS A 262 -7.91 -1.21 -9.20
N GLY A 263 -6.64 -1.51 -9.50
CA GLY A 263 -6.06 -2.84 -9.21
C GLY A 263 -5.99 -3.15 -7.71
N VAL A 264 -5.62 -2.16 -6.89
CA VAL A 264 -5.66 -2.28 -5.42
C VAL A 264 -7.09 -2.47 -4.93
N ALA A 265 -8.10 -1.80 -5.52
CA ALA A 265 -9.50 -1.94 -5.15
C ALA A 265 -10.05 -3.35 -5.40
N LEU A 266 -9.65 -3.97 -6.53
CA LEU A 266 -10.12 -5.29 -6.95
C LEU A 266 -9.45 -6.45 -6.20
N VAL A 267 -8.18 -6.31 -5.78
CA VAL A 267 -7.41 -7.38 -5.10
C VAL A 267 -7.11 -7.04 -3.62
N GLY A 268 -7.63 -5.91 -3.12
CA GLY A 268 -7.20 -5.28 -1.86
C GLY A 268 -7.49 -6.08 -0.60
N GLY A 269 -8.51 -6.93 -0.60
CA GLY A 269 -8.85 -7.78 0.55
C GLY A 269 -7.93 -8.98 0.78
N THR A 270 -7.11 -9.36 -0.21
CA THR A 270 -6.26 -10.56 -0.16
C THR A 270 -4.78 -10.31 -0.43
N ALA A 271 -4.44 -9.31 -1.24
CA ALA A 271 -3.06 -9.05 -1.66
C ALA A 271 -2.35 -7.90 -0.91
N PHE A 272 -3.09 -7.05 -0.19
CA PHE A 272 -2.55 -5.88 0.50
C PHE A 272 -2.88 -5.94 2.00
N SER A 273 -1.89 -5.69 2.85
CA SER A 273 -2.12 -5.48 4.28
C SER A 273 -2.61 -4.06 4.55
N CYS A 274 -3.26 -3.82 5.69
CA CYS A 274 -3.76 -2.49 6.07
C CYS A 274 -2.63 -1.42 6.02
N ARG A 275 -1.47 -1.69 6.62
CA ARG A 275 -0.25 -0.86 6.49
C ARG A 275 0.22 -0.66 5.04
N GLY A 276 0.07 -1.68 4.20
CA GLY A 276 0.30 -1.59 2.76
C GLY A 276 -0.63 -0.59 2.07
N LEU A 277 -1.92 -0.54 2.44
CA LEU A 277 -2.88 0.42 1.89
C LEU A 277 -2.56 1.87 2.30
N PHE A 278 -2.16 2.11 3.57
CA PHE A 278 -1.67 3.43 3.99
C PHE A 278 -0.41 3.86 3.23
N TRP A 279 0.50 2.93 2.92
CA TRP A 279 1.66 3.19 2.08
C TRP A 279 1.29 3.51 0.62
N VAL A 280 0.31 2.79 0.05
CA VAL A 280 -0.28 3.09 -1.27
C VAL A 280 -0.85 4.51 -1.27
N LEU A 281 -1.71 4.85 -0.30
CA LEU A 281 -2.34 6.17 -0.17
C LEU A 281 -1.32 7.31 -0.21
N ARG A 282 -0.19 7.16 0.48
CA ARG A 282 0.90 8.15 0.51
C ARG A 282 1.54 8.37 -0.87
N ILE A 283 1.72 7.30 -1.66
CA ILE A 283 2.31 7.41 -3.01
C ILE A 283 1.31 8.07 -3.97
N VAL A 284 0.08 7.58 -4.03
CA VAL A 284 -0.89 8.05 -5.02
C VAL A 284 -1.41 9.47 -4.72
N THR A 285 -1.46 9.86 -3.43
CA THR A 285 -1.81 11.24 -3.05
C THR A 285 -0.74 12.24 -3.49
N ALA A 286 0.55 11.87 -3.44
CA ALA A 286 1.65 12.72 -3.90
C ALA A 286 1.65 12.96 -5.43
N VAL A 287 0.88 12.18 -6.18
CA VAL A 287 0.79 12.23 -7.65
C VAL A 287 -0.50 12.90 -8.15
N GLY A 288 -1.51 13.08 -7.29
CA GLY A 288 -2.78 13.69 -7.67
C GLY A 288 -3.90 12.68 -8.01
N LEU A 289 -4.10 11.67 -7.15
CA LEU A 289 -5.21 10.71 -7.25
C LEU A 289 -6.59 11.39 -7.37
N SER A 290 -7.47 10.86 -8.23
CA SER A 290 -8.84 11.38 -8.36
C SER A 290 -9.69 11.16 -7.11
N ARG A 291 -10.75 11.96 -6.98
CA ARG A 291 -11.69 11.86 -5.85
C ARG A 291 -12.35 10.49 -5.77
N GLU A 292 -12.76 9.89 -6.90
CA GLU A 292 -13.42 8.59 -6.90
C GLU A 292 -12.48 7.47 -6.42
N CYS A 293 -11.27 7.43 -6.97
CA CYS A 293 -10.26 6.45 -6.57
C CYS A 293 -9.83 6.63 -5.11
N ARG A 294 -9.75 7.87 -4.60
CA ARG A 294 -9.56 8.13 -3.16
C ARG A 294 -10.64 7.47 -2.31
N HIS A 295 -11.92 7.62 -2.66
CA HIS A 295 -13.02 7.01 -1.88
C HIS A 295 -12.98 5.48 -1.93
N LYS A 296 -12.58 4.87 -3.07
CA LYS A 296 -12.40 3.40 -3.17
C LYS A 296 -11.29 2.90 -2.24
N LEU A 297 -10.14 3.59 -2.21
CA LEU A 297 -9.02 3.24 -1.35
C LEU A 297 -9.35 3.45 0.14
N GLU A 298 -9.96 4.58 0.48
CA GLU A 298 -10.42 4.87 1.85
C GLU A 298 -11.48 3.85 2.32
N ARG A 299 -12.37 3.38 1.43
CA ARG A 299 -13.33 2.32 1.77
C ARG A 299 -12.62 1.02 2.16
N LEU A 300 -11.62 0.57 1.39
CA LEU A 300 -10.83 -0.61 1.77
C LEU A 300 -10.11 -0.43 3.10
N MET A 301 -9.48 0.73 3.30
CA MET A 301 -8.75 1.04 4.53
C MET A 301 -9.69 1.06 5.75
N GLY A 302 -10.89 1.62 5.61
CA GLY A 302 -11.91 1.63 6.67
C GLY A 302 -12.38 0.22 7.02
N LEU A 303 -12.63 -0.64 6.03
CA LEU A 303 -13.00 -2.04 6.25
C LEU A 303 -11.91 -2.86 6.98
N MET A 304 -10.65 -2.43 6.92
CA MET A 304 -9.50 -3.07 7.57
C MET A 304 -8.96 -2.29 8.78
N LEU A 305 -9.71 -1.32 9.32
CA LEU A 305 -9.23 -0.41 10.36
C LEU A 305 -8.86 -1.13 11.67
N ASP A 306 -9.48 -2.27 11.96
CA ASP A 306 -9.10 -3.13 13.09
C ASP A 306 -7.71 -3.77 12.96
N GLN A 307 -7.11 -3.75 11.77
CA GLN A 307 -5.74 -4.23 11.53
C GLN A 307 -4.69 -3.11 11.55
N ALA A 308 -5.09 -1.85 11.62
CA ALA A 308 -4.17 -0.71 11.63
C ALA A 308 -3.43 -0.55 12.97
N THR A 309 -2.24 0.06 12.91
CA THR A 309 -1.47 0.52 14.07
C THR A 309 -1.59 2.04 14.22
N LEU A 310 -1.18 2.59 15.37
CA LEU A 310 -1.21 4.04 15.58
C LEU A 310 -0.40 4.78 14.50
N ASP A 311 0.82 4.32 14.23
CA ASP A 311 1.73 4.89 13.22
C ASP A 311 1.13 4.93 11.81
N ASP A 312 0.21 4.01 11.48
CA ASP A 312 -0.46 4.00 10.18
C ASP A 312 -1.46 5.16 10.06
N LEU A 313 -2.13 5.54 11.17
CA LEU A 313 -3.09 6.66 11.23
C LEU A 313 -2.42 8.04 11.24
N LEU A 314 -1.11 8.12 11.51
CA LEU A 314 -0.32 9.37 11.55
C LEU A 314 0.04 9.87 10.14
N VAL A 315 -0.97 10.07 9.31
CA VAL A 315 -0.86 10.64 7.96
C VAL A 315 -0.87 12.17 8.05
N SER A 316 0.09 12.84 7.42
CA SER A 316 0.19 14.30 7.44
C SER A 316 -0.97 14.98 6.71
N GLY A 317 -1.45 16.10 7.25
CA GLY A 317 -2.51 16.91 6.64
C GLY A 317 -2.02 17.71 5.43
N VAL A 318 -2.86 17.82 4.40
CA VAL A 318 -2.60 18.70 3.23
C VAL A 318 -2.87 20.17 3.59
N ASP A 319 -3.82 20.42 4.50
CA ASP A 319 -4.33 21.76 4.84
C ASP A 319 -3.50 22.47 5.94
N GLY A 320 -2.19 22.19 6.04
CA GLY A 320 -1.28 22.81 7.01
C GLY A 320 -1.40 22.34 8.47
N GLY A 321 -2.26 21.36 8.77
CA GLY A 321 -2.30 20.67 10.07
C GLY A 321 -1.33 19.48 10.12
N VAL A 322 -0.81 19.16 11.31
CA VAL A 322 0.18 18.07 11.49
C VAL A 322 -0.36 16.72 11.02
N TYR A 323 -1.64 16.44 11.25
CA TYR A 323 -2.30 15.17 10.92
C TYR A 323 -3.62 15.37 10.15
N ASP A 324 -3.92 14.47 9.20
CA ASP A 324 -5.21 14.40 8.50
C ASP A 324 -6.26 13.68 9.36
N VAL A 325 -6.76 14.41 10.37
CA VAL A 325 -7.89 13.96 11.20
C VAL A 325 -9.15 13.67 10.35
N ASN A 326 -9.32 14.36 9.21
CA ASN A 326 -10.49 14.16 8.36
C ASN A 326 -10.44 12.79 7.67
N LEU A 327 -9.25 12.31 7.27
CA LEU A 327 -9.06 10.94 6.76
C LEU A 327 -9.47 9.92 7.82
N VAL A 328 -8.92 10.00 9.04
CA VAL A 328 -9.23 9.04 10.11
C VAL A 328 -10.74 9.01 10.39
N MET A 329 -11.40 10.18 10.42
CA MET A 329 -12.86 10.27 10.55
C MET A 329 -13.64 9.59 9.41
N ARG A 330 -13.15 9.64 8.16
CA ARG A 330 -13.76 8.91 7.03
C ARG A 330 -13.56 7.39 7.18
N LEU A 331 -12.37 6.94 7.60
CA LEU A 331 -12.10 5.52 7.83
C LEU A 331 -12.95 4.94 8.97
N VAL A 332 -13.10 5.66 10.09
CA VAL A 332 -13.94 5.23 11.22
C VAL A 332 -15.40 5.11 10.81
N ARG A 333 -15.95 6.08 10.06
CA ARG A 333 -17.34 5.99 9.56
C ARG A 333 -17.57 4.76 8.70
N VAL A 334 -16.65 4.45 7.77
CA VAL A 334 -16.73 3.23 6.95
C VAL A 334 -16.67 1.96 7.81
N PHE A 335 -15.81 1.94 8.84
CA PHE A 335 -15.70 0.80 9.74
C PHE A 335 -16.98 0.58 10.56
N VAL A 336 -17.54 1.65 11.15
CA VAL A 336 -18.75 1.57 11.97
C VAL A 336 -19.94 1.09 11.14
N SER A 337 -20.20 1.70 9.98
CA SER A 337 -21.29 1.27 9.09
C SER A 337 -21.09 -0.12 8.44
N SER A 338 -19.93 -0.77 8.66
CA SER A 338 -19.71 -2.16 8.26
C SER A 338 -19.92 -3.16 9.41
N GLU A 339 -20.12 -2.68 10.64
CA GLU A 339 -20.28 -3.49 11.85
C GLU A 339 -21.65 -3.30 12.52
N GLU A 340 -22.47 -2.37 12.01
CA GLU A 340 -23.87 -2.13 12.44
C GLU A 340 -24.79 -3.35 12.21
N ASP A 341 -24.40 -4.29 11.35
CA ASP A 341 -25.11 -5.56 11.09
C ASP A 341 -24.92 -6.63 12.19
N ALA A 342 -24.17 -6.35 13.27
CA ALA A 342 -23.88 -7.31 14.35
C ALA A 342 -24.56 -6.94 15.68
N ASP A 343 -25.42 -7.84 16.19
CA ASP A 343 -26.19 -7.70 17.44
C ASP A 343 -25.34 -7.46 18.72
N ALA A 344 -24.02 -7.64 18.66
CA ALA A 344 -23.12 -7.43 19.78
C ALA A 344 -21.80 -6.78 19.33
N PRO A 345 -21.18 -5.90 20.15
CA PRO A 345 -19.89 -5.30 19.80
C PRO A 345 -18.86 -6.40 19.54
N SER A 346 -18.32 -6.42 18.32
CA SER A 346 -17.32 -7.39 17.92
C SER A 346 -15.99 -7.17 18.65
N GLN A 347 -15.10 -8.16 18.58
CA GLN A 347 -13.72 -8.00 19.02
C GLN A 347 -12.97 -6.95 18.17
N ARG A 348 -13.37 -6.78 16.90
CA ARG A 348 -12.83 -5.77 15.96
C ARG A 348 -13.19 -4.37 16.43
N MET A 349 -14.46 -4.13 16.75
CA MET A 349 -14.99 -2.84 17.25
C MET A 349 -14.24 -2.38 18.51
N ARG A 350 -14.03 -3.27 19.50
CA ARG A 350 -13.23 -2.93 20.70
C ARG A 350 -11.75 -2.68 20.40
N LYS A 351 -11.19 -3.33 19.38
CA LYS A 351 -9.81 -3.09 18.93
C LYS A 351 -9.66 -1.72 18.27
N VAL A 352 -10.64 -1.30 17.45
CA VAL A 352 -10.72 0.05 16.88
C VAL A 352 -10.94 1.10 17.97
N GLY A 353 -11.81 0.85 18.96
CA GLY A 353 -11.95 1.72 20.14
C GLY A 353 -10.61 2.05 20.82
N ARG A 354 -9.84 1.02 21.16
CA ARG A 354 -8.49 1.19 21.74
C ARG A 354 -7.48 1.85 20.79
N LEU A 355 -7.67 1.79 19.48
CA LEU A 355 -6.81 2.46 18.49
C LEU A 355 -7.15 3.95 18.41
N ILE A 356 -8.45 4.30 18.35
CA ILE A 356 -8.91 5.68 18.29
C ILE A 356 -8.63 6.42 19.60
N ASP A 357 -8.78 5.79 20.76
CA ASP A 357 -8.42 6.41 22.04
C ASP A 357 -6.90 6.70 22.15
N LYS A 358 -6.05 5.86 21.53
CA LYS A 358 -4.60 6.15 21.40
C LYS A 358 -4.34 7.29 20.43
N TYR A 359 -4.99 7.28 19.27
CA TYR A 359 -4.86 8.33 18.26
C TYR A 359 -5.31 9.69 18.79
N LEU A 360 -6.43 9.74 19.53
CA LEU A 360 -6.91 10.93 20.20
C LEU A 360 -5.84 11.49 21.15
N GLY A 361 -5.19 10.64 21.95
CA GLY A 361 -4.08 11.02 22.82
C GLY A 361 -2.86 11.57 22.07
N GLU A 362 -2.54 11.03 20.90
CA GLU A 362 -1.40 11.46 20.06
C GLU A 362 -1.65 12.81 19.37
N ILE A 363 -2.89 13.09 18.95
CA ILE A 363 -3.24 14.39 18.36
C ILE A 363 -3.53 15.48 19.40
N SER A 364 -3.76 15.12 20.67
CA SER A 364 -4.12 16.07 21.75
C SER A 364 -3.10 17.20 22.00
N PRO A 365 -1.77 17.01 21.84
CA PRO A 365 -0.80 18.09 21.98
C PRO A 365 -0.78 19.11 20.83
N ASP A 366 -1.38 18.80 19.66
CA ASP A 366 -1.33 19.64 18.46
C ASP A 366 -2.11 20.94 18.65
N GLN A 367 -1.41 22.07 18.69
CA GLN A 367 -1.97 23.42 18.81
C GLN A 367 -2.89 23.81 17.63
N GLY A 368 -2.78 23.12 16.50
CA GLY A 368 -3.68 23.28 15.35
C GLY A 368 -5.01 22.51 15.48
N LEU A 369 -5.16 21.66 16.51
CA LEU A 369 -6.35 20.83 16.69
C LEU A 369 -7.51 21.63 17.30
N LYS A 370 -8.53 21.91 16.49
CA LYS A 370 -9.76 22.57 16.94
C LYS A 370 -10.61 21.66 17.82
N VAL A 371 -11.27 22.24 18.83
CA VAL A 371 -12.23 21.58 19.74
C VAL A 371 -13.24 20.70 18.99
N SER A 372 -13.79 21.19 17.87
CA SER A 372 -14.75 20.43 17.05
C SER A 372 -14.15 19.20 16.38
N LYS A 373 -12.86 19.20 16.02
CA LYS A 373 -12.16 18.01 15.51
C LYS A 373 -11.86 17.02 16.62
N PHE A 374 -11.42 17.49 17.80
CA PHE A 374 -11.21 16.64 18.96
C PHE A 374 -12.49 15.88 19.35
N LEU A 375 -13.60 16.61 19.51
CA LEU A 375 -14.91 16.04 19.83
C LEU A 375 -15.38 15.05 18.75
N ALA A 376 -15.27 15.41 17.48
CA ALA A 376 -15.65 14.51 16.39
C ALA A 376 -14.91 13.16 16.44
N VAL A 377 -13.62 13.13 16.81
CA VAL A 377 -12.87 11.88 16.99
C VAL A 377 -13.29 11.14 18.26
N ALA A 378 -13.46 11.84 19.39
CA ALA A 378 -13.90 11.22 20.65
C ALA A 378 -15.27 10.54 20.52
N GLU A 379 -16.20 11.20 19.84
CA GLU A 379 -17.60 10.78 19.62
C GLU A 379 -17.78 9.94 18.34
N SER A 380 -16.70 9.60 17.62
CA SER A 380 -16.75 8.86 16.34
C SER A 380 -17.19 7.39 16.44
N LEU A 381 -17.22 6.83 17.65
CA LEU A 381 -17.49 5.42 17.91
C LEU A 381 -18.65 5.25 18.91
N PRO A 382 -19.50 4.22 18.74
CA PRO A 382 -20.56 3.93 19.70
C PRO A 382 -20.00 3.49 21.05
N ASP A 383 -20.78 3.71 22.10
CA ASP A 383 -20.41 3.33 23.47
C ASP A 383 -20.04 1.85 23.63
N SER A 384 -20.58 0.98 22.79
CA SER A 384 -20.29 -0.47 22.75
C SER A 384 -18.84 -0.79 22.33
N ALA A 385 -18.15 0.14 21.66
CA ALA A 385 -16.73 0.01 21.29
C ALA A 385 -15.77 0.18 22.48
N ARG A 386 -16.22 0.79 23.58
CA ARG A 386 -15.40 1.11 24.75
C ARG A 386 -15.80 0.31 25.98
N GLU A 387 -14.83 -0.41 26.51
CA GLU A 387 -14.91 -1.11 27.81
C GLU A 387 -14.82 -0.09 28.97
N CYS A 388 -13.94 0.91 28.86
CA CYS A 388 -13.86 2.07 29.74
C CYS A 388 -13.55 3.35 28.94
N TYR A 389 -13.76 4.52 29.56
CA TYR A 389 -13.49 5.84 28.96
C TYR A 389 -12.17 6.49 29.43
N ASP A 390 -11.36 5.75 30.19
CA ASP A 390 -10.10 6.24 30.78
C ASP A 390 -9.10 6.72 29.72
N GLY A 391 -9.06 6.08 28.54
CA GLY A 391 -8.24 6.49 27.41
C GLY A 391 -8.66 7.86 26.84
N VAL A 392 -9.96 8.08 26.69
CA VAL A 392 -10.55 9.35 26.26
C VAL A 392 -10.32 10.44 27.31
N TYR A 393 -10.49 10.13 28.61
CA TYR A 393 -10.18 11.07 29.69
C TYR A 393 -8.70 11.49 29.69
N ARG A 394 -7.77 10.55 29.51
CA ARG A 394 -6.35 10.87 29.44
C ARG A 394 -6.02 11.75 28.23
N ALA A 395 -6.62 11.49 27.07
CA ALA A 395 -6.47 12.36 25.90
C ALA A 395 -7.05 13.76 26.14
N LEU A 396 -8.23 13.86 26.76
CA LEU A 396 -8.83 15.12 27.16
C LEU A 396 -7.94 15.93 28.12
N ASP A 397 -7.36 15.29 29.13
CA ASP A 397 -6.45 15.99 30.06
C ASP A 397 -5.19 16.53 29.35
N ILE A 398 -4.61 15.73 28.45
CA ILE A 398 -3.50 16.18 27.59
C ILE A 398 -3.93 17.38 26.72
N TYR A 399 -5.13 17.33 26.12
CA TYR A 399 -5.65 18.43 25.29
C TYR A 399 -5.90 19.71 26.10
N LEU A 400 -6.43 19.58 27.33
CA LEU A 400 -6.62 20.70 28.25
C LEU A 400 -5.30 21.24 28.82
N GLU A 401 -4.25 20.42 28.90
CA GLU A 401 -2.90 20.84 29.26
C GLU A 401 -2.22 21.62 28.13
N SER A 402 -2.34 21.12 26.90
CA SER A 402 -1.74 21.75 25.72
C SER A 402 -2.46 23.03 25.28
N HIS A 403 -3.75 23.20 25.58
CA HIS A 403 -4.56 24.35 25.16
C HIS A 403 -5.05 25.21 26.35
N PRO A 404 -4.15 25.94 27.05
CA PRO A 404 -4.52 26.72 28.24
C PRO A 404 -5.48 27.89 27.96
N THR A 405 -5.56 28.35 26.71
CA THR A 405 -6.39 29.47 26.25
C THR A 405 -7.87 29.13 26.04
N LEU A 406 -8.27 27.86 26.18
CA LEU A 406 -9.68 27.42 26.03
C LEU A 406 -10.60 28.09 27.04
N SER A 407 -11.79 28.51 26.58
CA SER A 407 -12.83 29.09 27.44
C SER A 407 -13.43 28.06 28.40
N LEU A 408 -14.12 28.52 29.45
CA LEU A 408 -14.83 27.62 30.37
C LEU A 408 -15.95 26.84 29.67
N GLU A 409 -16.57 27.42 28.64
CA GLU A 409 -17.60 26.77 27.82
C GLU A 409 -17.02 25.67 26.93
N ASP A 410 -15.86 25.92 26.29
CA ASP A 410 -15.14 24.90 25.52
C ASP A 410 -14.75 23.72 26.41
N ARG A 411 -14.18 23.99 27.60
CA ARG A 411 -13.82 22.95 28.59
C ARG A 411 -15.03 22.13 29.02
N THR A 412 -16.16 22.78 29.27
CA THR A 412 -17.42 22.11 29.63
C THR A 412 -17.95 21.26 28.48
N THR A 413 -17.84 21.76 27.24
CA THR A 413 -18.28 21.05 26.03
C THR A 413 -17.39 19.85 25.72
N LEU A 414 -16.07 20.00 25.86
CA LEU A 414 -15.08 18.92 25.74
C LEU A 414 -15.34 17.78 26.73
N CYS A 415 -15.73 18.09 27.98
CA CYS A 415 -16.07 17.05 28.96
C CYS A 415 -17.30 16.20 28.59
N ARG A 416 -18.17 16.65 27.67
CA ARG A 416 -19.37 15.89 27.27
C ARG A 416 -19.06 14.58 26.54
N CYS A 417 -17.87 14.44 25.94
CA CYS A 417 -17.47 13.21 25.27
C CYS A 417 -17.09 12.06 26.23
N LEU A 418 -17.20 12.25 27.56
CA LEU A 418 -16.92 11.22 28.56
C LEU A 418 -18.21 10.55 29.06
N ASN A 419 -18.32 9.24 28.89
CA ASN A 419 -19.31 8.46 29.65
C ASN A 419 -18.79 8.20 31.08
N TYR A 420 -19.28 8.97 32.05
CA TYR A 420 -18.89 8.86 33.47
C TYR A 420 -19.28 7.51 34.12
N GLU A 421 -20.23 6.77 33.55
CA GLU A 421 -20.57 5.41 34.00
C GLU A 421 -19.55 4.36 33.52
N LYS A 422 -18.71 4.71 32.54
CA LYS A 422 -17.63 3.86 32.02
C LYS A 422 -16.23 4.33 32.41
N LEU A 423 -16.09 5.35 33.25
CA LEU A 423 -14.81 5.67 33.90
C LEU A 423 -14.54 4.70 35.06
N THR A 424 -13.26 4.32 35.22
CA THR A 424 -12.79 3.64 36.42
C THR A 424 -12.79 4.57 37.63
N LEU A 425 -12.72 3.97 38.84
CA LEU A 425 -12.67 4.72 40.09
C LEU A 425 -11.40 5.59 40.19
N GLU A 426 -10.30 5.18 39.57
CA GLU A 426 -9.03 5.91 39.55
C GLU A 426 -9.13 7.12 38.61
N ALA A 427 -9.52 6.90 37.35
CA ALA A 427 -9.75 7.98 36.38
C ALA A 427 -10.77 9.01 36.88
N CYS A 428 -11.85 8.59 37.55
CA CYS A 428 -12.83 9.50 38.14
C CYS A 428 -12.26 10.33 39.32
N LYS A 429 -11.44 9.73 40.19
CA LYS A 429 -10.75 10.47 41.26
C LYS A 429 -9.79 11.52 40.72
N ASP A 430 -9.09 11.20 39.64
CA ASP A 430 -8.11 12.11 39.06
C ASP A 430 -8.79 13.24 38.26
N LEU A 431 -9.87 12.93 37.53
CA LEU A 431 -10.78 13.92 36.93
C LEU A 431 -11.32 14.88 37.99
N ALA A 432 -11.76 14.39 39.14
CA ALA A 432 -12.29 15.22 40.23
C ALA A 432 -11.24 16.11 40.93
N LYS A 433 -9.95 15.75 40.88
CA LYS A 433 -8.84 16.58 41.39
C LYS A 433 -8.34 17.60 40.36
N ASN A 434 -8.64 17.39 39.09
CA ASN A 434 -8.06 18.14 37.99
C ASN A 434 -8.65 19.56 37.90
N ARG A 435 -7.84 20.56 38.24
CA ARG A 435 -8.24 21.98 38.25
C ARG A 435 -8.61 22.54 36.87
N ARG A 436 -8.27 21.83 35.78
CA ARG A 436 -8.66 22.21 34.41
C ARG A 436 -10.11 21.83 34.08
N ILE A 437 -10.68 20.87 34.81
CA ILE A 437 -12.05 20.39 34.65
C ILE A 437 -13.04 21.33 35.37
N PRO A 438 -14.17 21.72 34.75
CA PRO A 438 -15.18 22.53 35.42
C PRO A 438 -15.76 21.85 36.68
N PRO A 439 -15.98 22.56 37.81
CA PRO A 439 -16.44 21.94 39.06
C PRO A 439 -17.75 21.15 38.95
N GLY A 440 -18.71 21.61 38.13
CA GLY A 440 -19.97 20.90 37.90
C GLY A 440 -19.78 19.52 37.24
N VAL A 441 -18.81 19.41 36.33
CA VAL A 441 -18.42 18.14 35.69
C VAL A 441 -17.80 17.18 36.71
N ALA A 442 -16.90 17.68 37.56
CA ALA A 442 -16.27 16.88 38.62
C ALA A 442 -17.32 16.30 39.60
N VAL A 443 -18.32 17.10 39.99
CA VAL A 443 -19.43 16.64 40.85
C VAL A 443 -20.28 15.57 40.14
N GLN A 444 -20.62 15.77 38.86
CA GLN A 444 -21.37 14.81 38.06
C GLN A 444 -20.64 13.46 37.92
N ALA A 445 -19.33 13.49 37.67
CA ALA A 445 -18.49 12.30 37.57
C ALA A 445 -18.38 11.52 38.90
N LEU A 446 -18.31 12.23 40.03
CA LEU A 446 -18.33 11.58 41.36
C LEU A 446 -19.69 10.95 41.67
N ALA A 447 -20.80 11.60 41.28
CA ALA A 447 -22.15 11.08 41.49
C ALA A 447 -22.40 9.76 40.75
N SER A 448 -21.91 9.59 39.51
CA SER A 448 -22.06 8.33 38.75
C SER A 448 -21.30 7.14 39.37
N GLN A 449 -20.29 7.39 40.19
CA GLN A 449 -19.57 6.33 40.92
C GLN A 449 -20.27 5.99 42.25
N GLN A 450 -20.92 6.95 42.90
CA GLN A 450 -21.71 6.70 44.11
C GLN A 450 -22.93 5.82 43.84
N SER A 451 -23.63 6.02 42.71
CA SER A 451 -24.78 5.16 42.32
C SER A 451 -24.36 3.70 42.10
N LYS A 452 -23.25 3.43 41.41
CA LYS A 452 -22.66 2.08 41.28
C LYS A 452 -22.38 1.43 42.63
N LEU A 453 -21.83 2.20 43.58
CA LEU A 453 -21.52 1.71 44.93
C LEU A 453 -22.78 1.41 45.75
N GLN A 454 -23.88 2.13 45.54
CA GLN A 454 -25.17 1.83 46.17
C GLN A 454 -25.81 0.57 45.56
N ILE A 455 -25.84 0.45 44.23
CA ILE A 455 -26.37 -0.73 43.52
C ILE A 455 -25.60 -2.00 43.93
N THR A 456 -24.26 -1.95 43.99
CA THR A 456 -23.44 -3.10 44.39
C THR A 456 -23.52 -3.45 45.88
N LYS A 457 -23.89 -2.51 46.75
CA LYS A 457 -24.23 -2.79 48.16
C LYS A 457 -25.57 -3.53 48.26
N HIS A 458 -26.63 -3.00 47.65
CA HIS A 458 -27.95 -3.64 47.67
C HIS A 458 -27.95 -5.02 47.00
N ALA A 459 -27.16 -5.22 45.93
CA ALA A 459 -26.97 -6.54 45.31
C ALA A 459 -26.22 -7.56 46.20
N LYS A 460 -25.48 -7.10 47.22
CA LYS A 460 -24.85 -7.96 48.23
C LYS A 460 -25.69 -8.16 49.50
N GLU A 461 -26.54 -7.19 49.85
CA GLU A 461 -27.44 -7.25 51.01
C GLU A 461 -28.70 -8.11 50.75
N GLY A 462 -29.09 -8.30 49.49
CA GLY A 462 -30.27 -9.10 49.10
C GLY A 462 -30.17 -10.62 49.29
N ARG A 463 -29.31 -11.14 50.19
CA ARG A 463 -29.11 -12.59 50.38
C ARG A 463 -28.95 -13.01 51.84
N SER A 464 -29.99 -12.79 52.65
CA SER A 464 -30.11 -13.38 54.00
C SER A 464 -31.57 -13.74 54.38
N ASP A 465 -31.94 -14.99 54.06
CA ASP A 465 -32.83 -15.89 54.81
C ASP A 465 -34.35 -15.58 54.95
N PRO A 466 -35.21 -16.55 55.39
CA PRO A 466 -36.44 -16.85 54.66
C PRO A 466 -37.75 -16.76 55.48
N SER A 467 -38.87 -17.11 54.81
CA SER A 467 -40.27 -17.01 55.27
C SER A 467 -40.78 -15.56 55.32
N GLN A 468 -41.93 -15.18 54.75
CA GLN A 468 -43.23 -15.86 54.68
C GLN A 468 -43.98 -15.49 53.39
N THR A 469 -45.02 -16.25 53.04
CA THR A 469 -45.95 -15.91 51.94
C THR A 469 -47.03 -14.92 52.42
N PRO A 470 -47.71 -14.22 51.50
CA PRO A 470 -48.98 -14.78 51.03
C PRO A 470 -49.24 -14.67 49.52
N ARG A 471 -49.98 -15.66 48.99
CA ARG A 471 -50.61 -15.65 47.66
C ARG A 471 -51.74 -14.60 47.58
N ARG A 472 -51.99 -14.00 46.41
CA ARG A 472 -53.34 -14.06 45.76
C ARG A 472 -53.37 -13.70 44.25
N VAL A 473 -53.82 -14.66 43.43
CA VAL A 473 -54.70 -14.55 42.23
C VAL A 473 -54.39 -13.42 41.22
N VAL A 474 -53.73 -13.70 40.08
CA VAL A 474 -54.31 -14.23 38.82
C VAL A 474 -55.31 -13.30 38.11
N ARG A 475 -54.92 -12.80 36.93
CA ARG A 475 -55.75 -12.94 35.72
C ARG A 475 -54.89 -12.96 34.46
N ALA A 476 -55.17 -13.91 33.58
CA ALA A 476 -54.45 -14.13 32.33
C ALA A 476 -55.19 -13.51 31.13
N SER A 477 -54.47 -13.30 30.03
CA SER A 477 -55.00 -13.56 28.70
C SER A 477 -53.90 -14.17 27.83
N ALA A 478 -54.23 -15.24 27.12
CA ALA A 478 -53.27 -16.08 26.40
C ALA A 478 -53.84 -16.44 25.01
N ARG A 479 -52.95 -16.65 24.03
CA ARG A 479 -53.16 -17.41 22.78
C ARG A 479 -51.82 -17.46 22.00
N THR A 480 -51.33 -18.57 21.45
CA THR A 480 -51.89 -19.95 21.40
C THR A 480 -50.78 -21.00 21.19
N ARG A 481 -50.86 -22.15 21.91
CA ARG A 481 -50.54 -23.56 21.53
C ARG A 481 -49.21 -23.89 20.80
N SER A 482 -48.26 -24.62 21.43
CA SER A 482 -48.20 -26.07 21.80
C SER A 482 -47.74 -26.96 20.64
N VAL A 483 -46.77 -27.88 20.80
CA VAL A 483 -46.80 -29.08 21.67
C VAL A 483 -45.40 -29.58 22.10
N ASP A 484 -45.32 -30.07 23.36
CA ASP A 484 -44.69 -31.34 23.86
C ASP A 484 -43.23 -31.73 23.49
N LEU A 485 -42.34 -32.23 24.38
CA LEU A 485 -42.43 -32.84 25.74
C LEU A 485 -41.14 -32.61 26.59
N SER A 486 -41.18 -33.03 27.88
CA SER A 486 -40.11 -33.22 28.90
C SER A 486 -38.65 -33.41 28.39
N ASP A 487 -37.59 -33.05 29.12
CA ASP A 487 -37.38 -33.28 30.56
C ASP A 487 -36.39 -32.32 31.25
N GLY A 488 -36.49 -32.19 32.58
CA GLY A 488 -35.71 -31.23 33.38
C GLY A 488 -34.63 -31.87 34.24
N ARG A 489 -33.37 -31.88 33.77
CA ARG A 489 -32.16 -32.12 34.60
C ARG A 489 -30.92 -31.50 33.95
N GLY A 490 -30.39 -30.42 34.51
CA GLY A 490 -29.17 -29.75 34.00
C GLY A 490 -28.26 -29.11 35.05
N GLY A 491 -28.65 -29.03 36.32
CA GLY A 491 -27.90 -28.31 37.36
C GLY A 491 -26.79 -29.09 38.08
N SER A 492 -26.58 -30.38 37.75
CA SER A 492 -25.61 -31.24 38.44
C SER A 492 -24.29 -31.41 37.67
N ASP A 493 -24.37 -31.50 36.34
CA ASP A 493 -23.21 -31.88 35.51
C ASP A 493 -22.17 -30.76 35.41
N GLU A 494 -22.57 -29.49 35.29
CA GLU A 494 -21.62 -28.36 35.26
C GLU A 494 -20.77 -28.30 36.54
N LYS A 495 -21.34 -28.66 37.69
CA LYS A 495 -20.66 -28.65 38.99
C LYS A 495 -19.67 -29.80 39.13
N GLU A 496 -19.99 -30.98 38.60
CA GLU A 496 -19.05 -32.11 38.49
C GLU A 496 -17.95 -31.82 37.45
N VAL A 497 -18.28 -31.24 36.29
CA VAL A 497 -17.29 -30.82 35.27
C VAL A 497 -16.31 -29.77 35.82
N LEU A 498 -16.81 -28.77 36.56
CA LEU A 498 -15.96 -27.80 37.26
C LEU A 498 -15.06 -28.47 38.31
N ARG A 499 -15.58 -29.44 39.06
CA ARG A 499 -14.82 -30.21 40.07
C ARG A 499 -13.71 -31.06 39.43
N LEU A 500 -14.01 -31.76 38.34
CA LEU A 500 -13.04 -32.55 37.57
C LEU A 500 -11.96 -31.68 36.92
N ASN A 501 -12.33 -30.50 36.41
CA ASN A 501 -11.37 -29.53 35.88
C ASN A 501 -10.44 -28.99 36.99
N LEU A 502 -10.97 -28.72 38.19
CA LEU A 502 -10.17 -28.32 39.35
C LEU A 502 -9.18 -29.41 39.78
N GLN A 503 -9.61 -30.67 39.85
CA GLN A 503 -8.72 -31.80 40.14
C GLN A 503 -7.64 -31.99 39.05
N ARG A 504 -8.02 -31.84 37.76
CA ARG A 504 -7.06 -31.88 36.64
C ARG A 504 -6.03 -30.75 36.72
N MET A 505 -6.44 -29.55 37.14
CA MET A 505 -5.53 -28.44 37.40
C MET A 505 -4.56 -28.76 38.56
N GLN A 506 -5.07 -29.30 39.67
CA GLN A 506 -4.26 -29.69 40.82
C GLN A 506 -3.21 -30.77 40.46
N SER A 507 -3.58 -31.79 39.67
CA SER A 507 -2.62 -32.81 39.20
C SER A 507 -1.49 -32.20 38.38
N ARG A 508 -1.81 -31.29 37.45
CA ARG A 508 -0.79 -30.59 36.63
C ARG A 508 0.14 -29.70 37.46
N VAL A 509 -0.34 -29.09 38.55
CA VAL A 509 0.51 -28.34 39.48
C VAL A 509 1.48 -29.27 40.21
N VAL A 510 1.03 -30.43 40.70
CA VAL A 510 1.91 -31.42 41.36
C VAL A 510 2.96 -31.98 40.39
N GLU A 511 2.61 -32.21 39.13
CA GLU A 511 3.56 -32.60 38.07
C GLU A 511 4.61 -31.51 37.80
N LEU A 512 4.19 -30.25 37.68
CA LEU A 512 5.08 -29.10 37.51
C LEU A 512 6.02 -28.91 38.71
N GLU A 513 5.52 -29.08 39.95
CA GLU A 513 6.35 -29.05 41.15
C GLU A 513 7.39 -30.18 41.17
N ARG A 514 7.02 -31.39 40.72
CA ARG A 514 7.96 -32.51 40.58
C ARG A 514 9.04 -32.19 39.53
N ALA A 515 8.65 -31.68 38.36
CA ALA A 515 9.59 -31.27 37.31
C ALA A 515 10.55 -30.16 37.78
N CYS A 516 10.05 -29.16 38.51
CA CYS A 516 10.87 -28.12 39.12
C CYS A 516 11.86 -28.67 40.18
N LYS A 517 11.45 -29.64 41.00
CA LYS A 517 12.34 -30.33 41.95
C LYS A 517 13.43 -31.14 41.24
N GLU A 518 13.07 -31.83 40.16
CA GLU A 518 14.01 -32.63 39.37
C GLU A 518 15.03 -31.75 38.62
N MET A 519 14.59 -30.68 37.97
CA MET A 519 15.45 -29.68 37.33
C MET A 519 16.42 -29.04 38.35
N LYS A 520 15.94 -28.70 39.56
CA LYS A 520 16.79 -28.20 40.66
C LYS A 520 17.82 -29.24 41.12
N GLY A 521 17.46 -30.52 41.12
CA GLY A 521 18.37 -31.64 41.36
C GLY A 521 19.44 -31.80 40.29
N GLN A 522 19.06 -31.70 39.01
CA GLN A 522 19.99 -31.75 37.87
C GLN A 522 20.98 -30.57 37.89
N MET A 523 20.50 -29.34 38.11
CA MET A 523 21.36 -28.15 38.27
C MET A 523 22.37 -28.33 39.42
N SER A 524 21.93 -28.93 40.54
CA SER A 524 22.79 -29.19 41.71
C SER A 524 23.86 -30.27 41.44
N LYS A 525 23.59 -31.22 40.51
CA LYS A 525 24.57 -32.20 40.04
C LYS A 525 25.58 -31.57 39.06
N MET A 526 25.11 -30.76 38.11
CA MET A 526 25.98 -30.03 37.17
C MET A 526 26.97 -29.11 37.91
N ALA A 527 26.52 -28.42 38.96
CA ALA A 527 27.38 -27.56 39.79
C ALA A 527 28.49 -28.31 40.55
N LYS A 528 28.39 -29.64 40.72
CA LYS A 528 29.40 -30.47 41.40
C LYS A 528 30.32 -31.27 40.47
N GLY A 529 30.01 -31.36 39.18
CA GLY A 529 30.81 -32.11 38.19
C GLY A 529 32.02 -31.36 37.61
N GLY A 530 32.11 -30.04 37.80
CA GLY A 530 33.07 -29.17 37.13
C GLY A 530 34.51 -29.17 37.68
N ARG A 531 35.15 -30.32 37.92
CA ARG A 531 36.59 -30.42 38.24
C ARG A 531 37.24 -31.73 37.78
N SER A 532 37.84 -31.73 36.57
CA SER A 532 39.15 -32.35 36.24
C SER A 532 39.36 -32.43 34.72
N PHE A 533 40.64 -32.50 34.30
CA PHE A 533 41.16 -32.59 32.92
C PHE A 533 40.90 -31.36 32.00
N GLY A 534 41.88 -30.84 31.24
CA GLY A 534 43.31 -31.14 31.22
C GLY A 534 44.00 -30.71 29.90
N SER A 535 44.87 -29.70 29.97
CA SER A 535 46.01 -29.36 29.09
C SER A 535 45.95 -29.59 27.56
N ALA A 536 46.14 -28.52 26.75
CA ALA A 536 47.23 -28.43 25.74
C ALA A 536 47.23 -27.09 24.95
N ALA A 537 48.43 -26.64 24.56
CA ALA A 537 48.82 -25.64 23.51
C ALA A 537 48.07 -24.28 23.44
N SER A 538 48.66 -23.10 23.69
CA SER A 538 49.88 -22.45 23.14
C SER A 538 49.69 -21.66 21.84
N CYS A 539 49.68 -20.31 21.92
CA CYS A 539 50.64 -19.39 21.26
C CYS A 539 50.24 -17.90 21.36
N HIS A 540 51.19 -17.05 21.81
CA HIS A 540 51.48 -15.64 21.46
C HIS A 540 50.32 -14.61 21.22
N GLN A 541 50.19 -13.57 22.06
CA GLN A 541 50.79 -12.20 21.91
C GLN A 541 50.18 -11.36 20.74
N ALA A 542 49.87 -10.06 20.87
CA ALA A 542 50.03 -9.10 21.97
C ALA A 542 49.11 -7.86 21.80
N GLY A 543 48.97 -7.06 22.87
CA GLY A 543 48.47 -5.66 22.84
C GLY A 543 46.94 -5.48 22.97
N GLY A 544 46.41 -4.58 23.80
CA GLY A 544 47.06 -3.76 24.83
C GLY A 544 46.30 -2.47 25.17
N ARG A 545 45.59 -2.45 26.32
CA ARG A 545 45.06 -1.29 27.08
C ARG A 545 44.06 -0.34 26.35
N GLY A 546 42.97 0.13 26.97
CA GLY A 546 42.52 -0.07 28.36
C GLY A 546 41.12 0.51 28.65
N LEU A 547 40.67 0.27 29.88
CA LEU A 547 39.51 0.86 30.58
C LEU A 547 40.03 1.91 31.60
N PRO A 548 39.22 2.56 32.48
CA PRO A 548 37.75 2.71 32.60
C PRO A 548 37.33 4.20 32.42
N ARG A 549 36.18 4.78 32.81
CA ARG A 549 34.97 4.47 33.63
C ARG A 549 33.69 4.86 32.81
N LEU A 550 32.42 4.80 33.24
CA LEU A 550 31.68 4.82 34.52
C LEU A 550 31.68 6.14 35.34
N CYS A 551 30.87 7.10 34.86
CA CYS A 551 29.91 7.85 35.67
C CYS A 551 28.54 7.74 34.98
#